data_AF-A0A0A9DHU0-F1
#
_entry.id   AF-A0A0A9DHU0-F1
#
_cell.length_a   1.000
_cell.length_b   1.000
_cell.length_c   1.000
_cell.angle_alpha   90.00
_cell.angle_beta   90.00
_cell.angle_gamma   90.00
#
_symmetry.space_group_name_H-M   'P 1'
#
loop_
_entity.id
_entity.type
_entity.pdbx_description
1 polymer ?
#
loop_
_entity_poly.entity_id
_entity_poly.type
_entity_poly.pdbx_seq_one_letter_code
_entity_poly.pdbx_strand_id
1 'polypeptide(L)' 'MVMVGEVFRFNLETLEWTVIGRLPFRIKTTLVGYWDGWLYFTSGQRDKGPKDPSPKKVVGCTWRTKLHL' A
#
# COMPACT_ATOMS: atom_id res chain seq x y z
N MET A 1 -15.04 5.19 3.96
CA MET A 1 -13.92 4.58 3.20
C MET A 1 -12.98 3.93 4.19
N VAL A 2 -12.77 2.62 4.09
CA VAL A 2 -11.82 1.89 4.94
C VAL A 2 -10.44 2.02 4.29
N MET A 3 -9.45 2.52 5.03
CA MET A 3 -8.06 2.52 4.57
C MET A 3 -7.46 1.13 4.82
N VAL A 4 -6.66 0.64 3.89
CA VAL A 4 -5.93 -0.64 4.01
C VAL A 4 -4.43 -0.37 3.95
N GLY A 5 -3.64 -1.26 4.56
CA GLY A 5 -2.18 -1.22 4.50
C GLY A 5 -1.60 -2.39 3.71
N GLU A 6 -2.40 -3.43 3.50
CA GLU A 6 -2.06 -4.62 2.73
C GLU A 6 -1.83 -4.29 1.25
N VAL A 7 -0.77 -4.89 0.70
CA VAL A 7 -0.51 -4.97 -0.73
C VAL A 7 -1.04 -6.32 -1.20
N PHE A 8 -1.96 -6.29 -2.15
CA PHE A 8 -2.61 -7.48 -2.66
C PHE A 8 -2.08 -7.83 -4.05
N ARG A 9 -1.89 -9.13 -4.30
CA ARG A 9 -1.69 -9.70 -5.63
C ARG A 9 -2.93 -10.48 -6.00
N PHE A 10 -3.45 -10.22 -7.20
CA PHE A 10 -4.48 -11.05 -7.82
C PHE A 10 -3.81 -12.02 -8.80
N ASN A 11 -4.07 -13.32 -8.63
CA ASN A 11 -3.61 -14.35 -9.57
C ASN A 11 -4.66 -14.56 -10.68
N LEU A 12 -4.28 -14.39 -11.94
CA LEU A 12 -5.18 -14.55 -13.09
C LEU A 12 -5.50 -16.00 -13.44
N GLU A 13 -4.66 -16.96 -13.05
CA GLU A 13 -4.88 -18.39 -13.30
C GLU A 13 -5.86 -18.98 -12.29
N THR A 14 -5.67 -18.69 -11.00
CA THR A 14 -6.52 -19.23 -9.93
C THR A 14 -7.71 -18.33 -9.58
N LEU A 15 -7.68 -17.07 -10.03
CA LEU A 15 -8.67 -16.02 -9.68
C LEU A 15 -8.72 -15.70 -8.18
N GLU A 16 -7.58 -15.84 -7.49
CA GLU A 16 -7.48 -15.64 -6.04
C GLU A 16 -6.65 -14.41 -5.67
N TRP A 17 -7.03 -13.80 -4.54
CA TRP A 17 -6.29 -12.71 -3.92
C TRP A 17 -5.34 -13.24 -2.84
N THR A 18 -4.13 -12.71 -2.81
CA THR A 18 -3.13 -13.00 -1.77
C THR A 18 -2.52 -11.72 -1.23
N VAL A 19 -2.21 -11.69 0.07
CA VAL A 19 -1.48 -10.58 0.69
C VAL A 19 0.01 -10.81 0.48
N ILE A 20 0.69 -9.90 -0.22
CA ILE A 20 2.12 -10.02 -0.55
C ILE A 20 3.01 -9.04 0.23
N GLY A 21 2.41 -8.17 1.03
CA GLY A 21 3.13 -7.20 1.83
C GLY A 21 2.20 -6.29 2.61
N ARG A 22 2.77 -5.46 3.49
CA ARG A 22 2.04 -4.44 4.23
C ARG A 22 2.86 -3.15 4.31
N LEU A 23 2.20 -2.02 4.08
CA LEU A 23 2.76 -0.70 4.35
C LEU A 23 2.83 -0.45 5.87
N PRO A 24 3.70 0.45 6.34
CA PRO A 24 3.83 0.78 7.76
C PRO A 24 2.57 1.38 8.40
N PHE A 25 1.61 1.82 7.59
CA PHE A 25 0.32 2.34 8.01
C PHE A 25 -0.72 2.22 6.90
N ARG A 26 -2.00 2.30 7.28
CA ARG A 26 -3.11 2.36 6.34
C ARG A 26 -3.12 3.73 5.66
N ILE A 27 -3.31 3.74 4.35
CA ILE A 27 -3.20 4.95 3.54
C ILE A 27 -4.24 4.95 2.42
N LYS A 28 -4.76 6.15 2.10
CA LYS A 28 -5.57 6.38 0.89
C LYS A 28 -4.81 7.23 -0.10
N THR A 29 -5.22 7.14 -1.37
CA THR A 29 -4.72 7.95 -2.48
C THR A 29 -3.20 7.91 -2.63
N THR A 30 -2.57 6.78 -2.30
CA THR A 30 -1.14 6.53 -2.59
C THR A 30 -0.97 6.26 -4.07
N LEU A 31 0.09 6.81 -4.66
CA LEU A 31 0.55 6.47 -5.99
C LEU A 31 1.52 5.28 -5.91
N VAL A 32 1.34 4.31 -6.79
CA VAL A 32 2.19 3.13 -6.88
C VAL A 32 2.79 3.05 -8.28
N GLY A 33 4.11 2.87 -8.35
CA GLY A 33 4.85 2.66 -9.59
C GLY A 33 5.63 1.35 -9.54
N TYR A 34 5.78 0.69 -10.70
CA TYR A 34 6.58 -0.52 -10.83
C TYR A 34 7.75 -0.29 -11.80
N TRP A 35 8.95 -0.73 -11.43
CA TRP A 35 10.12 -0.73 -12.32
C TRP A 35 11.15 -1.77 -11.88
N ASP A 36 11.57 -2.66 -12.79
CA ASP A 36 12.63 -3.68 -12.58
C ASP A 36 12.47 -4.49 -11.27
N GLY A 37 11.27 -5.03 -11.06
CA GLY A 37 10.97 -5.79 -9.84
C GLY A 37 10.73 -4.93 -8.60
N TRP A 38 10.86 -3.60 -8.66
CA TRP A 38 10.59 -2.71 -7.53
C TRP A 38 9.19 -2.13 -7.59
N LEU A 39 8.48 -2.16 -6.46
CA LEU A 39 7.30 -1.34 -6.21
C LEU A 39 7.70 -0.09 -5.43
N TYR A 40 7.29 1.07 -5.94
CA TYR A 40 7.46 2.38 -5.33
C TYR A 40 6.11 2.86 -4.84
N PHE A 41 6.05 3.38 -3.61
CA PHE A 41 4.86 3.94 -2.99
C PHE A 41 5.17 5.38 -2.61
N THR A 42 4.40 6.34 -3.10
CA THR A 42 4.62 7.75 -2.80
C THR A 42 3.31 8.47 -2.50
N SER A 43 3.40 9.55 -1.73
CA SER A 43 2.28 10.38 -1.33
C SER A 43 1.18 9.58 -0.59
N GLY A 44 -0.01 10.19 -0.49
CA GLY A 44 -1.20 9.64 0.13
C GLY A 44 -1.42 10.15 1.56
N GLN A 45 -2.64 9.96 2.04
CA GLN A 45 -3.06 10.41 3.37
C GLN A 45 -3.24 9.22 4.29
N ARG A 46 -2.36 9.11 5.30
CA ARG A 46 -2.45 8.05 6.32
C ARG A 46 -3.49 8.38 7.39
N ASP A 47 -3.90 7.36 8.12
CA ASP A 47 -4.75 7.52 9.30
C ASP A 47 -4.01 8.00 10.56
N LYS A 48 -4.76 8.30 11.62
CA LYS A 48 -4.21 8.55 12.94
C LYS A 48 -3.80 7.27 13.65
N GLY A 49 -4.52 6.16 13.45
CA GLY A 49 -4.08 4.83 13.83
C GLY A 49 -5.19 3.77 13.78
N PRO A 50 -4.92 2.53 14.25
CA PRO A 50 -5.88 1.42 14.18
C PRO A 50 -7.25 1.73 14.78
N LYS A 51 -7.28 2.45 15.91
CA LYS A 51 -8.50 2.85 16.64
C LYS A 51 -9.16 4.13 16.11
N ASP A 52 -8.46 4.89 15.27
CA ASP A 52 -8.92 6.17 14.74
C ASP A 52 -8.60 6.25 13.24
N PRO A 53 -9.56 5.88 12.37
CA PRO A 53 -9.39 5.93 10.92
C PRO A 53 -9.47 7.36 10.38
N SER A 54 -9.55 8.40 11.21
CA SER A 54 -9.57 9.77 10.72
C SER A 54 -8.25 10.14 10.03
N PRO A 55 -8.29 11.00 9.00
CA PRO A 55 -7.08 11.32 8.24
C PRO A 55 -6.06 12.11 9.06
N LYS A 56 -4.77 11.85 8.81
CA LYS A 56 -3.62 12.63 9.29
C LYS A 56 -3.03 13.47 8.13
N LYS A 57 -1.84 14.03 8.33
CA LYS A 57 -1.08 14.72 7.29
C LYS A 57 -0.77 13.78 6.12
N VAL A 58 -0.76 14.36 4.92
CA VAL A 58 -0.23 13.70 3.71
C VAL A 58 1.23 13.36 3.94
N VAL A 59 1.64 12.19 3.46
CA VAL A 59 3.02 11.73 3.62
C VAL A 59 3.85 12.16 2.42
N GLY A 60 4.96 12.86 2.66
CA GLY A 60 5.84 13.36 1.59
C GLY A 60 7.03 12.47 1.25
N CYS A 61 7.14 11.29 1.85
CA CYS A 61 8.23 10.36 1.55
C CYS A 61 7.79 9.25 0.58
N THR A 62 8.79 8.62 -0.03
CA THR A 62 8.62 7.49 -0.93
C THR A 62 9.24 6.27 -0.28
N TRP A 63 8.53 5.14 -0.29
CA TRP A 63 9.07 3.84 0.07
C TRP A 63 9.17 2.97 -1.16
N ARG A 64 10.08 2.00 -1.12
CA ARG A 64 10.14 0.96 -2.14
C ARG A 64 10.45 -0.40 -1.54
N THR A 65 9.98 -1.44 -2.19
CA THR A 65 10.35 -2.82 -1.88
C THR A 65 10.58 -3.59 -3.17
N LYS A 66 11.49 -4.56 -3.15
CA LYS A 66 11.68 -5.47 -4.28
C LYS A 66 10.68 -6.60 -4.15
N LEU A 67 9.92 -6.82 -5.22
CA LEU A 67 9.02 -7.95 -5.35
C LEU A 67 9.83 -9.22 -5.58
N HIS A 68 9.63 -10.18 -4.70
CA HIS A 68 10.05 -11.56 -4.86
C HIS A 68 8.76 -12.37 -5.04
N LEU A 69 8.31 -12.50 -6.29
CA LEU A 69 7.06 -13.18 -6.66
C LEU A 69 7.31 -14.57 -7.21
#